data_AF-A0AA41FEH4-F1
#
_entry.id   AF-A0AA41FEH4-F1
#
_cell.length_a   1.000
_cell.length_b   1.000
_cell.length_c   1.000
_cell.angle_alpha   90.00
_cell.angle_beta   90.00
_cell.angle_gamma   90.00
#
_symmetry.space_group_name_H-M   'P 1'
#
loop_
_entity.id
_entity.type
_entity.pdbx_description
1 polymer ?
#
loop_
_entity_poly.entity_id
_entity_poly.type
_entity_poly.pdbx_seq_one_letter_code
_entity_poly.pdbx_strand_id
1 'polypeptide(L)'
;MMETGLVSVIITTYKREFSMLKEALDSVLAQTYARMEIIVVDDNGEKGERSLQIEEGLKAYPQVRYIKLPDNSGAQVARNTGIQASSGEFIAFLDDDDLWEPKKLEMQIPCFEDPQVGLVFCQGYVFEDGDMEHRRLYHREGTFKETVDFDGMLENDTVGTTSQAVVRRSALDDCGMFDVALPARQDYEMWLRILKRYKGAGVDVPLFNMRIHKGERITSHPMKGIRGYQKVYRKYKKDFKKNKAARTNMLNEICWRLWKQAHRYPESMVYAVRLFFVNPGFVLKKGLMGKLRRVIKWLLAVLLSALLLFAAWQKIQADQNTLELSFYHVKSEKVKEGFRIVQLSDLHLKEFGEKNRDLVERVNALSPDIIAVTGDMNMEHNDDYHVVLDLCRQLVEITDVYYVMGNHELVDYAHRKTGIRDDIEKTGVHMLFNHAEMIQVNGNEICIGGLINEPYNYVEYGGKKFMDEYVRSEDFKLLLVHYPEYFMGELEDMPVDLALCGHTHGGIVRLPYIGGVYATEQGFFPPFTEGQHEVNGSVVIVSRGLGESHKIPRINNKPEIVIVDVNWY
;
A
#
# COMPACT_ATOMS: atom_id res chain seq x y z
N MET A 1 -35.92 49.46 35.91
CA MET A 1 -34.89 48.55 36.45
C MET A 1 -35.59 47.23 36.73
N MET A 2 -35.18 46.13 36.11
CA MET A 2 -35.81 44.84 36.40
C MET A 2 -35.63 44.50 37.88
N GLU A 3 -36.67 43.98 38.51
CA GLU A 3 -36.49 43.25 39.75
C GLU A 3 -35.52 42.11 39.46
N THR A 4 -34.35 42.16 40.08
CA THR A 4 -33.32 41.13 39.92
C THR A 4 -33.85 39.81 40.49
N GLY A 5 -34.01 38.77 39.68
CA GLY A 5 -34.57 37.48 40.12
C GLY A 5 -33.66 36.77 41.14
N LEU A 6 -34.22 36.02 42.08
CA LEU A 6 -33.42 35.26 43.06
C LEU A 6 -32.64 34.14 42.36
N VAL A 7 -31.34 34.02 42.62
CA VAL A 7 -30.50 32.93 42.11
C VAL A 7 -30.24 31.91 43.21
N SER A 8 -30.55 30.64 42.99
CA SER A 8 -30.14 29.56 43.88
C SER A 8 -28.87 28.91 43.38
N VAL A 9 -27.79 29.05 44.14
CA VAL A 9 -26.49 28.43 43.85
C VAL A 9 -26.41 27.09 44.55
N ILE A 10 -26.35 26.01 43.78
CA ILE A 10 -26.28 24.64 44.27
C ILE A 10 -24.84 24.14 44.14
N ILE A 11 -24.21 23.85 45.27
CA ILE A 11 -22.88 23.25 45.36
C ILE A 11 -23.04 21.81 45.84
N THR A 12 -22.51 20.84 45.10
CA THR A 12 -22.54 19.44 45.52
C THR A 12 -21.16 19.00 45.95
N THR A 13 -21.04 18.36 47.12
CA THR A 13 -19.76 17.91 47.66
C THR A 13 -19.71 16.40 47.87
N TYR A 14 -18.60 15.77 47.45
CA TYR A 14 -18.36 14.34 47.66
C TYR A 14 -16.86 14.03 47.73
N LYS A 15 -16.38 13.50 48.85
CA LYS A 15 -14.98 13.16 49.15
C LYS A 15 -13.98 14.33 49.15
N ARG A 16 -14.38 15.56 48.86
CA ARG A 16 -13.49 16.74 48.88
C ARG A 16 -13.23 17.19 50.29
N GLU A 17 -12.02 17.69 50.54
CA GLU A 17 -11.69 18.33 51.80
C GLU A 17 -12.46 19.63 51.95
N PHE A 18 -12.76 20.00 53.20
CA PHE A 18 -13.48 21.24 53.47
C PHE A 18 -12.75 22.47 52.93
N SER A 19 -11.41 22.49 52.92
CA SER A 19 -10.60 23.57 52.34
C SER A 19 -10.95 23.86 50.88
N MET A 20 -11.15 22.82 50.07
CA MET A 20 -11.49 22.97 48.65
C MET A 20 -12.92 23.49 48.47
N LEU A 21 -13.87 22.93 49.22
CA LEU A 21 -15.25 23.43 49.25
C LEU A 21 -15.32 24.90 49.74
N LYS A 22 -14.45 25.26 50.69
CA LYS A 22 -14.33 26.61 51.22
C LYS A 22 -13.97 27.61 50.11
N GLU A 23 -13.00 27.27 49.26
CA GLU A 23 -12.62 28.12 48.12
C GLU A 23 -13.78 28.31 47.13
N ALA A 24 -14.54 27.24 46.84
CA ALA A 24 -15.74 27.32 46.02
C ALA A 24 -16.80 28.25 46.65
N LEU A 25 -17.09 28.09 47.94
CA LEU A 25 -18.04 28.93 48.69
C LEU A 25 -17.61 30.40 48.71
N ASP A 26 -16.35 30.68 49.00
CA ASP A 26 -15.81 32.04 49.02
C ASP A 26 -15.96 32.71 47.65
N SER A 27 -15.76 31.96 46.55
CA SER A 27 -15.95 32.49 45.19
C SER A 27 -17.42 32.83 44.86
N VAL A 28 -18.38 32.11 45.45
CA VAL A 28 -19.82 32.43 45.34
C VAL A 28 -20.15 33.64 46.20
N LEU A 29 -19.61 33.73 47.42
CA LEU A 29 -19.85 34.87 48.31
C LEU A 29 -19.21 36.17 47.80
N ALA A 30 -18.16 36.06 46.98
CA ALA A 30 -17.54 37.18 46.28
C ALA A 30 -18.33 37.67 45.06
N GLN A 31 -19.50 37.06 44.73
CA GLN A 31 -20.33 37.54 43.63
C GLN A 31 -20.83 38.96 43.90
N THR A 32 -20.71 39.80 42.88
CA THR A 32 -21.27 41.17 42.82
C THR A 32 -22.80 41.19 42.75
N TYR A 33 -23.42 40.07 42.38
CA TYR A 33 -24.86 39.90 42.36
C TYR A 33 -25.41 39.53 43.74
N ALA A 34 -26.22 40.41 44.34
CA ALA A 34 -26.61 40.27 45.75
C ALA A 34 -27.77 39.30 46.01
N ARG A 35 -28.70 39.10 45.06
CA ARG A 35 -29.94 38.33 45.30
C ARG A 35 -29.72 36.84 45.05
N MET A 36 -29.00 36.19 45.96
CA MET A 36 -28.76 34.75 45.88
C MET A 36 -28.98 34.02 47.20
N GLU A 37 -29.33 32.74 47.09
CA GLU A 37 -29.24 31.76 48.18
C GLU A 37 -28.21 30.69 47.81
N ILE A 38 -27.53 30.12 48.80
CA ILE A 38 -26.49 29.11 48.60
C ILE A 38 -26.91 27.83 49.30
N ILE A 39 -26.92 26.72 48.56
CA ILE A 39 -27.30 25.40 49.04
C ILE A 39 -26.13 24.46 48.80
N VAL A 40 -25.58 23.90 49.87
CA VAL A 40 -24.56 22.85 49.82
C VAL A 40 -25.25 21.51 50.06
N VAL A 41 -25.13 20.60 49.09
CA VAL A 41 -25.63 19.23 49.20
C VAL A 41 -24.45 18.27 49.34
N ASP A 42 -24.38 17.59 50.48
CA ASP A 42 -23.32 16.64 50.82
C ASP A 42 -23.75 15.20 50.52
N ASP A 43 -23.01 14.55 49.63
CA ASP A 43 -23.21 13.18 49.14
C ASP A 43 -22.22 12.18 49.79
N ASN A 44 -21.56 12.56 50.89
CA ASN A 44 -20.62 11.69 51.63
C ASN A 44 -21.32 10.68 52.57
N GLY A 45 -22.65 10.75 52.71
CA GLY A 45 -23.44 9.93 53.62
C GLY A 45 -23.54 10.49 55.05
N GLU A 46 -24.57 10.10 55.79
CA GLU A 46 -24.97 10.79 57.04
C GLU A 46 -23.90 10.71 58.16
N LYS A 47 -23.19 9.57 58.23
CA LYS A 47 -22.21 9.24 59.28
C LYS A 47 -20.76 9.26 58.79
N GLY A 48 -20.49 9.82 57.62
CA GLY A 48 -19.13 9.92 57.08
C GLY A 48 -18.28 10.91 57.88
N GLU A 49 -17.02 10.57 58.16
CA GLU A 49 -16.03 11.50 58.76
C GLU A 49 -15.95 12.81 57.95
N ARG A 50 -16.03 12.69 56.62
CA ARG A 50 -16.00 13.85 55.72
C ARG A 50 -17.20 14.77 55.94
N SER A 51 -18.40 14.22 56.11
CA SER A 51 -19.63 14.96 56.33
C SER A 51 -19.59 15.75 57.64
N LEU A 52 -18.96 15.18 58.69
CA LEU A 52 -18.74 15.87 59.96
C LEU A 52 -17.76 17.04 59.82
N GLN A 53 -16.67 16.87 59.08
CA GLN A 53 -15.71 17.94 58.80
C GLN A 53 -16.35 19.08 58.01
N ILE A 54 -17.17 18.76 57.01
CA ILE A 54 -17.90 19.74 56.21
C ILE A 54 -18.93 20.47 57.07
N GLU A 55 -19.72 19.75 57.86
CA GLU A 55 -20.73 20.34 58.75
C GLU A 55 -20.11 21.29 59.78
N GLU A 56 -18.99 20.89 60.39
CA GLU A 56 -18.25 21.76 61.32
C GLU A 56 -17.74 23.02 60.62
N GLY A 57 -17.11 22.88 59.45
CA GLY A 57 -16.59 23.99 58.69
C GLY A 57 -17.68 24.96 58.20
N LEU A 58 -18.85 24.44 57.83
CA LEU A 58 -19.99 25.24 57.38
C LEU A 58 -20.62 26.11 58.47
N LYS A 59 -20.30 25.89 59.76
CA LYS A 59 -20.71 26.82 60.83
C LYS A 59 -20.18 28.25 60.62
N ALA A 60 -19.05 28.40 59.91
CA ALA A 60 -18.51 29.70 59.52
C ALA A 60 -19.33 30.40 58.42
N TYR A 61 -20.31 29.71 57.81
CA TYR A 61 -21.13 30.17 56.70
C TYR A 61 -22.62 30.06 57.03
N PRO A 62 -23.14 30.82 58.02
CA PRO A 62 -24.53 30.71 58.50
C PRO A 62 -25.59 31.01 57.42
N GLN A 63 -25.22 31.70 56.34
CA GLN A 63 -26.07 31.99 55.18
C GLN A 63 -26.22 30.80 54.21
N VAL A 64 -25.41 29.74 54.37
CA VAL A 64 -25.44 28.57 53.50
C VAL A 64 -26.41 27.54 54.07
N ARG A 65 -27.37 27.11 53.24
CA ARG A 65 -28.25 25.99 53.58
C ARG A 65 -27.54 24.68 53.32
N TYR A 66 -27.27 23.93 54.38
CA TYR A 66 -26.63 22.63 54.30
C TYR A 66 -27.65 21.49 54.26
N ILE A 67 -27.49 20.55 53.32
CA ILE A 67 -28.33 19.36 53.17
C ILE A 67 -27.41 18.14 53.08
N LYS A 68 -27.58 17.20 53.99
CA LYS A 68 -26.80 15.94 54.02
C LYS A 68 -27.64 14.80 53.47
N LEU A 69 -27.10 14.05 52.51
CA LEU A 69 -27.74 12.86 51.97
C LEU A 69 -27.46 11.62 52.85
N PRO A 70 -28.40 10.67 52.97
CA PRO A 70 -28.22 9.47 53.78
C PRO A 70 -27.02 8.62 53.32
N ASP A 71 -26.91 8.44 52.00
CA ASP A 71 -25.90 7.62 51.33
C ASP A 71 -25.41 8.33 50.07
N ASN A 72 -24.23 7.93 49.57
CA ASN A 72 -23.74 8.36 48.25
C ASN A 72 -24.72 7.90 47.16
N SER A 73 -25.47 8.86 46.63
CA SER A 73 -26.53 8.68 45.64
C SER A 73 -26.14 9.22 44.27
N GLY A 74 -24.95 9.83 44.16
CA GLY A 74 -24.40 10.38 42.95
C GLY A 74 -24.79 11.84 42.71
N ALA A 75 -23.93 12.52 41.94
CA ALA A 75 -24.03 13.96 41.73
C ALA A 75 -25.34 14.42 41.04
N GLN A 76 -26.07 13.53 40.37
CA GLN A 76 -27.39 13.80 39.80
C GLN A 76 -28.42 13.96 40.90
N VAL A 77 -28.42 13.04 41.88
CA VAL A 77 -29.33 13.06 43.03
C VAL A 77 -29.01 14.25 43.92
N ALA A 78 -27.72 14.52 44.18
CA ALA A 78 -27.31 15.69 44.94
C ALA A 78 -27.77 17.00 44.30
N ARG A 79 -27.56 17.19 42.98
CA ARG A 79 -28.04 18.39 42.27
C ARG A 79 -29.57 18.48 42.29
N ASN A 80 -30.29 17.38 42.06
CA ASN A 80 -31.76 17.38 42.11
C ASN A 80 -32.29 17.72 43.50
N THR A 81 -31.66 17.23 44.57
CA THR A 81 -32.01 17.58 45.95
C THR A 81 -31.83 19.07 46.19
N GLY A 82 -30.73 19.65 45.70
CA GLY A 82 -30.52 21.10 45.73
C GLY A 82 -31.60 21.88 44.97
N ILE A 83 -31.97 21.42 43.77
CA ILE A 83 -33.04 22.06 42.96
C ILE A 83 -34.36 22.04 43.71
N GLN A 84 -34.72 20.90 44.30
CA GLN A 84 -35.97 20.74 45.07
C GLN A 84 -36.01 21.60 46.33
N ALA A 85 -34.85 21.79 46.98
CA ALA A 85 -34.76 22.60 48.18
C ALA A 85 -34.71 24.12 47.90
N SER A 86 -34.47 24.51 46.65
CA SER A 86 -34.25 25.89 46.24
C SER A 86 -35.55 26.67 45.95
N SER A 87 -35.48 27.99 46.06
CA SER A 87 -36.60 28.93 45.85
C SER A 87 -36.36 29.97 44.74
N GLY A 88 -35.13 30.06 44.21
CA GLY A 88 -34.74 31.05 43.21
C GLY A 88 -35.41 30.86 41.85
N GLU A 89 -35.64 31.97 41.16
CA GLU A 89 -36.11 31.99 39.76
C GLU A 89 -35.07 31.38 38.81
N PHE A 90 -33.79 31.55 39.13
CA PHE A 90 -32.66 31.01 38.38
C PHE A 90 -31.87 30.05 39.24
N ILE A 91 -31.42 28.96 38.63
CA ILE A 91 -30.63 27.92 39.28
C ILE A 91 -29.24 27.90 38.68
N ALA A 92 -28.22 28.09 39.51
CA ALA A 92 -26.83 27.99 39.11
C ALA A 92 -26.17 26.83 39.86
N PHE A 93 -25.16 26.22 39.24
CA PHE A 93 -24.45 25.09 39.83
C PHE A 93 -22.97 25.41 39.93
N LEU A 94 -22.31 24.91 40.98
CA LEU A 94 -20.86 24.96 41.11
C LEU A 94 -20.37 23.61 41.65
N ASP A 95 -19.40 23.02 40.98
CA ASP A 95 -18.71 21.84 41.49
C ASP A 95 -17.77 22.26 42.64
N ASP A 96 -17.64 21.42 43.67
CA ASP A 96 -16.91 21.73 44.91
C ASP A 96 -15.39 21.91 44.74
N ASP A 97 -14.86 21.62 43.54
CA ASP A 97 -13.47 21.78 43.14
C ASP A 97 -13.24 22.95 42.15
N ASP A 98 -14.29 23.63 41.68
CA ASP A 98 -14.23 24.76 40.75
C ASP A 98 -14.42 26.12 41.46
N LEU A 99 -14.12 27.23 40.77
CA LEU A 99 -14.26 28.60 41.30
C LEU A 99 -15.01 29.51 40.32
N TRP A 100 -15.75 30.49 40.83
CA TRP A 100 -16.36 31.54 40.01
C TRP A 100 -15.57 32.86 40.03
N GLU A 101 -15.66 33.60 38.93
CA GLU A 101 -15.22 35.00 38.89
C GLU A 101 -16.30 35.93 39.48
N PRO A 102 -15.94 37.05 40.15
CA PRO A 102 -16.89 37.89 40.90
C PRO A 102 -18.10 38.44 40.13
N LYS A 103 -18.01 38.51 38.80
CA LYS A 103 -19.06 39.10 37.94
C LYS A 103 -19.91 38.06 37.20
N LYS A 104 -19.79 36.77 37.53
CA LYS A 104 -20.47 35.70 36.79
C LYS A 104 -21.98 35.89 36.75
N LEU A 105 -22.60 36.01 37.92
CA LEU A 105 -24.06 36.17 38.00
C LEU A 105 -24.51 37.54 37.47
N GLU A 106 -23.76 38.61 37.76
CA GLU A 106 -24.03 39.96 37.23
C GLU A 106 -24.13 39.97 35.70
N MET A 107 -23.26 39.23 35.01
CA MET A 107 -23.23 39.19 33.55
C MET A 107 -24.17 38.16 32.92
N GLN A 108 -24.53 37.08 33.62
CA GLN A 108 -25.39 36.03 33.06
C GLN A 108 -26.88 36.24 33.31
N ILE A 109 -27.28 36.84 34.44
CA ILE A 109 -28.70 37.02 34.76
C ILE A 109 -29.44 37.93 33.76
N PRO A 110 -28.86 39.04 33.26
CA PRO A 110 -29.50 39.85 32.21
C PRO A 110 -29.77 39.10 30.90
N CYS A 111 -29.12 37.97 30.62
CA CYS A 111 -29.43 37.18 29.42
C CYS A 111 -30.82 36.52 29.48
N PHE A 112 -31.44 36.46 30.67
CA PHE A 112 -32.80 35.96 30.88
C PHE A 112 -33.89 37.02 30.69
N GLU A 113 -33.57 38.22 30.21
CA GLU A 113 -34.58 39.20 29.83
C GLU A 113 -35.49 38.69 28.71
N ASP A 114 -34.96 37.88 27.78
CA ASP A 114 -35.77 37.12 26.83
C ASP A 114 -36.43 35.92 27.58
N PRO A 115 -37.77 35.87 27.71
CA PRO A 115 -38.46 34.78 28.38
C PRO A 115 -38.28 33.43 27.67
N GLN A 116 -37.85 33.41 26.41
CA GLN A 116 -37.53 32.18 25.67
C GLN A 116 -36.16 31.60 26.03
N VAL A 117 -35.30 32.35 26.72
CA VAL A 117 -34.01 31.85 27.21
C VAL A 117 -34.23 31.02 28.46
N GLY A 118 -33.85 29.74 28.37
CA GLY A 118 -33.95 28.77 29.46
C GLY A 118 -32.59 28.39 30.05
N LEU A 119 -31.50 28.65 29.31
CA LEU A 119 -30.13 28.28 29.67
C LEU A 119 -29.17 29.41 29.30
N VAL A 120 -28.34 29.82 30.26
CA VAL A 120 -27.24 30.76 30.04
C VAL A 120 -25.93 30.12 30.46
N PHE A 121 -24.88 30.30 29.66
CA PHE A 121 -23.54 29.77 29.95
C PHE A 121 -22.47 30.83 29.67
N CYS A 122 -21.23 30.56 30.04
CA CYS A 122 -20.13 31.50 29.89
C CYS A 122 -18.86 30.78 29.47
N GLN A 123 -17.89 31.54 28.97
CA GLN A 123 -16.51 31.06 28.85
C GLN A 123 -15.93 30.82 30.26
N GLY A 124 -14.77 30.16 30.33
CA GLY A 124 -13.98 30.14 31.54
C GLY A 124 -12.53 29.78 31.33
N TYR A 125 -11.87 29.50 32.43
CA TYR A 125 -10.48 29.08 32.48
C TYR A 125 -10.35 27.64 32.98
N VAL A 126 -9.18 27.05 32.74
CA VAL A 126 -8.73 25.77 33.26
C VAL A 126 -7.36 26.00 33.89
N PHE A 127 -7.17 25.53 35.12
CA PHE A 127 -5.91 25.66 35.85
C PHE A 127 -5.53 24.35 36.55
N GLU A 128 -4.25 24.16 36.81
CA GLU A 128 -3.76 23.03 37.62
C GLU A 128 -3.78 23.43 39.10
N ASP A 129 -4.11 22.48 39.98
CA ASP A 129 -4.21 22.74 41.42
C ASP A 129 -2.89 23.33 41.98
N GLY A 130 -3.00 24.46 42.68
CA GLY A 130 -1.86 25.23 43.17
C GLY A 130 -1.24 26.21 42.14
N ASP A 131 -1.74 26.28 40.91
CA ASP A 131 -1.20 27.14 39.83
C ASP A 131 -2.33 27.92 39.13
N MET A 132 -2.94 28.86 39.86
CA MET A 132 -3.98 29.75 39.34
C MET A 132 -3.44 30.80 38.35
N GLU A 133 -2.14 31.14 38.41
CA GLU A 133 -1.53 32.18 37.57
C GLU A 133 -1.43 31.74 36.10
N HIS A 134 -1.20 30.45 35.84
CA HIS A 134 -1.05 29.91 34.47
C HIS A 134 -2.33 29.27 33.93
N ARG A 135 -3.47 29.90 34.21
CA ARG A 135 -4.78 29.44 33.71
C ARG A 135 -4.92 29.66 32.19
N ARG A 136 -5.55 28.72 31.51
CA ARG A 136 -5.82 28.76 30.05
C ARG A 136 -7.32 28.79 29.77
N LEU A 137 -7.74 29.37 28.65
CA LEU A 137 -9.16 29.38 28.28
C LEU A 137 -9.72 27.95 28.15
N TYR A 138 -10.95 27.75 28.63
CA TYR A 138 -11.67 26.48 28.57
C TYR A 138 -12.04 26.13 27.12
N HIS A 139 -12.71 27.05 26.42
CA HIS A 139 -12.85 26.98 24.97
C HIS A 139 -11.70 27.75 24.32
N ARG A 140 -11.21 27.25 23.18
CA ARG A 140 -10.13 27.95 22.45
C ARG A 140 -10.60 29.33 22.02
N GLU A 141 -9.67 30.28 21.98
CA GLU A 141 -9.92 31.64 21.50
C GLU A 141 -10.61 31.60 20.12
N GLY A 142 -11.66 32.40 19.95
CA GLY A 142 -12.46 32.47 18.73
C GLY A 142 -13.38 31.26 18.45
N THR A 143 -13.50 30.30 19.39
CA THR A 143 -14.38 29.12 19.22
C THR A 143 -15.64 29.13 20.10
N PHE A 144 -15.74 30.09 21.02
CA PHE A 144 -16.93 30.24 21.87
C PHE A 144 -18.13 30.66 21.02
N LYS A 145 -19.32 30.15 21.38
CA LYS A 145 -20.56 30.49 20.70
C LYS A 145 -21.49 31.19 21.69
N GLU A 146 -21.88 32.41 21.40
CA GLU A 146 -22.83 33.18 22.24
C GLU A 146 -24.27 32.72 22.07
N THR A 147 -24.56 31.88 21.08
CA THR A 147 -25.88 31.26 20.88
C THR A 147 -25.71 29.78 20.62
N VAL A 148 -26.54 28.97 21.26
CA VAL A 148 -26.59 27.53 21.02
C VAL A 148 -28.04 27.08 20.92
N ASP A 149 -28.32 26.28 19.90
CA ASP A 149 -29.60 25.60 19.71
C ASP A 149 -29.41 24.08 19.89
N PHE A 150 -30.50 23.34 19.77
CA PHE A 150 -30.49 21.88 19.94
C PHE A 150 -29.54 21.17 18.97
N ASP A 151 -29.53 21.57 17.68
CA ASP A 151 -28.69 20.92 16.66
C ASP A 151 -27.20 21.25 16.87
N GLY A 152 -26.87 22.49 17.22
CA GLY A 152 -25.53 22.90 17.59
C GLY A 152 -25.00 22.14 18.81
N MET A 153 -25.86 21.92 19.82
CA MET A 153 -25.53 21.13 21.00
C MET A 153 -25.37 19.63 20.69
N LEU A 154 -26.17 19.09 19.76
CA LEU A 154 -26.00 17.72 19.27
C LEU A 154 -24.67 17.52 18.54
N GLU A 155 -24.24 18.52 17.78
CA GLU A 155 -22.97 18.48 17.06
C GLU A 155 -21.77 18.62 17.97
N ASN A 156 -21.82 19.56 18.92
CA ASN A 156 -20.74 19.84 19.86
C ASN A 156 -21.32 20.20 21.22
N ASP A 157 -20.79 19.58 22.28
CA ASP A 157 -21.10 19.91 23.67
C ASP A 157 -20.55 21.31 24.02
N THR A 158 -21.30 22.34 23.63
CA THR A 158 -20.86 23.75 23.56
C THR A 158 -20.98 24.46 24.91
N VAL A 159 -21.91 24.00 25.76
CA VAL A 159 -22.15 24.59 27.09
C VAL A 159 -21.09 24.11 28.10
N GLY A 160 -20.69 22.84 28.02
CA GLY A 160 -19.73 22.24 28.96
C GLY A 160 -20.31 21.94 30.34
N THR A 161 -19.47 22.12 31.38
CA THR A 161 -19.76 21.74 32.77
C THR A 161 -20.91 22.54 33.41
N THR A 162 -21.54 21.96 34.44
CA THR A 162 -22.53 22.62 35.30
C THR A 162 -22.02 23.92 35.91
N SER A 163 -20.72 24.03 36.22
CA SER A 163 -20.11 25.24 36.80
C SER A 163 -20.26 26.49 35.91
N GLN A 164 -20.49 26.32 34.61
CA GLN A 164 -20.71 27.43 33.65
C GLN A 164 -22.16 27.89 33.61
N ALA A 165 -23.10 26.98 33.85
CA ALA A 165 -24.49 27.16 33.47
C ALA A 165 -25.34 27.80 34.57
N VAL A 166 -26.26 28.67 34.14
CA VAL A 166 -27.41 29.14 34.91
C VAL A 166 -28.66 28.75 34.12
N VAL A 167 -29.70 28.30 34.82
CA VAL A 167 -30.91 27.75 34.21
C VAL A 167 -32.12 28.44 34.78
N ARG A 168 -33.09 28.80 33.94
CA ARG A 168 -34.39 29.30 34.42
C ARG A 168 -35.15 28.15 35.10
N ARG A 169 -35.67 28.36 36.30
CA ARG A 169 -36.44 27.34 37.03
C ARG A 169 -37.58 26.76 36.18
N SER A 170 -38.35 27.62 35.51
CA SER A 170 -39.46 27.15 34.67
C SER A 170 -39.02 26.20 33.54
N ALA A 171 -37.78 26.30 33.06
CA ALA A 171 -37.22 25.35 32.10
C ALA A 171 -36.94 23.99 32.75
N LEU A 172 -36.47 23.96 34.01
CA LEU A 172 -36.31 22.71 34.77
C LEU A 172 -37.66 22.08 35.13
N ASP A 173 -38.66 22.88 35.48
CA ASP A 173 -40.00 22.39 35.79
C ASP A 173 -40.67 21.77 34.55
N ASP A 174 -40.48 22.40 33.38
CA ASP A 174 -41.06 21.92 32.11
C ASP A 174 -40.29 20.72 31.50
N CYS A 175 -38.96 20.73 31.57
CA CYS A 175 -38.11 19.70 30.95
C CYS A 175 -37.75 18.55 31.89
N GLY A 176 -37.90 18.76 33.20
CA GLY A 176 -37.43 17.88 34.27
C GLY A 176 -35.97 18.14 34.66
N MET A 177 -35.61 17.68 35.87
CA MET A 177 -34.27 17.81 36.46
C MET A 177 -33.28 16.73 35.95
N PHE A 178 -32.06 16.67 36.47
CA PHE A 178 -31.01 15.74 36.00
C PHE A 178 -31.50 14.27 36.00
N ASP A 179 -31.21 13.56 34.90
CA ASP A 179 -31.56 12.15 34.74
C ASP A 179 -30.64 11.28 35.59
N VAL A 180 -31.17 10.77 36.71
CA VAL A 180 -30.44 9.94 37.69
C VAL A 180 -29.97 8.61 37.10
N ALA A 181 -30.49 8.18 35.96
CA ALA A 181 -30.01 6.98 35.29
C ALA A 181 -28.68 7.20 34.56
N LEU A 182 -28.26 8.43 34.27
CA LEU A 182 -27.00 8.69 33.56
C LEU A 182 -25.80 8.62 34.52
N PRO A 183 -24.81 7.73 34.31
CA PRO A 183 -23.64 7.63 35.20
C PRO A 183 -22.62 8.76 35.02
N ALA A 184 -22.71 9.49 33.89
CA ALA A 184 -21.93 10.66 33.52
C ALA A 184 -22.64 11.36 32.34
N ARG A 185 -22.21 12.57 31.98
CA ARG A 185 -22.82 13.38 30.90
C ARG A 185 -24.28 13.75 31.17
N GLN A 186 -24.63 13.86 32.44
CA GLN A 186 -25.95 14.30 32.91
C GLN A 186 -26.22 15.78 32.59
N ASP A 187 -25.17 16.58 32.58
CA ASP A 187 -25.13 17.99 32.16
C ASP A 187 -25.46 18.10 30.66
N TYR A 188 -24.68 17.40 29.83
CA TYR A 188 -24.87 17.37 28.39
C TYR A 188 -26.30 16.99 28.00
N GLU A 189 -26.85 15.98 28.68
CA GLU A 189 -28.22 15.54 28.43
C GLU A 189 -29.28 16.56 28.87
N MET A 190 -29.10 17.19 30.03
CA MET A 190 -30.01 18.22 30.52
C MET A 190 -30.04 19.42 29.57
N TRP A 191 -28.87 19.87 29.08
CA TRP A 191 -28.75 20.94 28.10
C TRP A 191 -29.46 20.59 26.80
N LEU A 192 -29.23 19.39 26.23
CA LEU A 192 -29.96 18.93 25.05
C LEU A 192 -31.47 18.96 25.24
N ARG A 193 -31.96 18.55 26.42
CA ARG A 193 -33.39 18.51 26.70
C ARG A 193 -34.00 19.90 26.80
N ILE A 194 -33.33 20.84 27.47
CA ILE A 194 -33.76 22.24 27.58
C ILE A 194 -33.74 22.92 26.21
N LEU A 195 -32.66 22.75 25.44
CA LEU A 195 -32.49 23.40 24.14
C LEU A 195 -33.47 22.92 23.05
N LYS A 196 -34.20 21.81 23.28
CA LYS A 196 -35.34 21.42 22.42
C LYS A 196 -36.54 22.36 22.54
N ARG A 197 -36.64 23.12 23.62
CA ARG A 197 -37.81 23.93 23.98
C ARG A 197 -37.48 25.39 24.23
N TYR A 198 -36.27 25.67 24.70
CA TYR A 198 -35.80 26.99 25.08
C TYR A 198 -34.54 27.35 24.29
N LYS A 199 -34.23 28.65 24.21
CA LYS A 199 -32.96 29.15 23.68
C LYS A 199 -31.85 29.05 24.70
N GLY A 200 -30.62 28.89 24.21
CA GLY A 200 -29.39 29.03 24.98
C GLY A 200 -28.65 30.32 24.62
N ALA A 201 -28.22 31.08 25.63
CA ALA A 201 -27.39 32.27 25.47
C ALA A 201 -26.02 32.08 26.15
N GLY A 202 -24.97 32.57 25.51
CA GLY A 202 -23.59 32.46 25.97
C GLY A 202 -22.97 33.83 26.19
N VAL A 203 -22.21 33.97 27.26
CA VAL A 203 -21.43 35.16 27.59
C VAL A 203 -19.95 34.85 27.32
N ASP A 204 -19.35 35.43 26.28
CA ASP A 204 -17.93 35.21 25.94
C ASP A 204 -16.99 36.02 26.85
N VAL A 205 -17.15 35.82 28.15
CA VAL A 205 -16.28 36.35 29.20
C VAL A 205 -15.93 35.18 30.10
N PRO A 206 -14.63 34.95 30.38
CA PRO A 206 -14.22 33.86 31.25
C PRO A 206 -14.68 34.15 32.68
N LEU A 207 -15.69 33.41 33.13
CA LEU A 207 -16.44 33.70 34.36
C LEU A 207 -16.40 32.57 35.40
N PHE A 208 -15.73 31.48 35.08
CA PHE A 208 -15.45 30.39 36.01
C PHE A 208 -14.04 29.83 35.75
N ASN A 209 -13.51 29.10 36.73
CA ASN A 209 -12.22 28.46 36.68
C ASN A 209 -12.40 26.98 37.03
N MET A 210 -12.11 26.10 36.05
CA MET A 210 -12.12 24.65 36.25
C MET A 210 -10.78 24.18 36.82
N ARG A 211 -10.79 23.52 37.97
CA ARG A 211 -9.57 22.96 38.57
C ARG A 211 -9.23 21.59 37.99
N ILE A 212 -7.94 21.36 37.75
CA ILE A 212 -7.39 20.04 37.50
C ILE A 212 -6.57 19.63 38.72
N HIS A 213 -7.01 18.58 39.41
CA HIS A 213 -6.36 18.02 40.59
C HIS A 213 -6.29 16.50 40.50
N LYS A 214 -5.46 15.88 41.34
CA LYS A 214 -5.21 14.41 41.35
C LYS A 214 -6.33 13.57 41.98
N GLY A 215 -7.33 14.23 42.58
CA GLY A 215 -8.43 13.56 43.29
C GLY A 215 -9.44 12.86 42.36
N GLU A 216 -10.40 12.16 42.95
CA GLU A 216 -11.44 11.44 42.21
C GLU A 216 -12.36 12.42 41.46
N ARG A 217 -12.52 12.25 40.15
CA ARG A 217 -13.41 13.05 39.29
C ARG A 217 -14.25 12.14 38.42
N ILE A 218 -15.52 12.47 38.19
CA ILE A 218 -16.38 11.68 37.29
C ILE A 218 -15.77 11.63 35.87
N THR A 219 -15.15 12.73 35.45
CA THR A 219 -14.47 12.87 34.15
C THR A 219 -13.23 12.00 34.00
N SER A 220 -12.62 11.53 35.09
CA SER A 220 -11.44 10.65 35.07
C SER A 220 -11.77 9.16 35.02
N HIS A 221 -13.05 8.76 35.09
CA HIS A 221 -13.49 7.37 34.91
C HIS A 221 -13.92 7.08 33.46
N PRO A 222 -13.07 6.42 32.64
CA PRO A 222 -13.31 6.28 31.20
C PRO A 222 -14.64 5.62 30.85
N MET A 223 -14.98 4.55 31.58
CA MET A 223 -16.18 3.77 31.30
C MET A 223 -17.48 4.46 31.73
N LYS A 224 -17.47 5.31 32.76
CA LYS A 224 -18.65 6.12 33.13
C LYS A 224 -18.98 7.11 32.01
N GLY A 225 -17.97 7.82 31.50
CA GLY A 225 -18.10 8.74 30.37
C GLY A 225 -18.59 8.06 29.08
N ILE A 226 -18.00 6.91 28.70
CA ILE A 226 -18.42 6.13 27.53
C ILE A 226 -19.89 5.68 27.66
N ARG A 227 -20.28 5.16 28.84
CA ARG A 227 -21.67 4.76 29.10
C ARG A 227 -22.64 5.95 29.07
N GLY A 228 -22.22 7.12 29.56
CA GLY A 228 -22.98 8.38 29.45
C GLY A 228 -23.29 8.73 28.00
N TYR A 229 -22.27 8.84 27.15
CA TYR A 229 -22.46 9.10 25.71
C TYR A 229 -23.31 8.04 25.01
N GLN A 230 -23.13 6.75 25.34
CA GLN A 230 -23.96 5.68 24.79
C GLN A 230 -25.44 5.81 25.18
N LYS A 231 -25.73 6.20 26.42
CA LYS A 231 -27.11 6.44 26.87
C LYS A 231 -27.72 7.65 26.17
N VAL A 232 -26.99 8.77 26.07
CA VAL A 232 -27.43 9.96 25.33
C VAL A 232 -27.69 9.61 23.86
N TYR A 233 -26.76 8.92 23.19
CA TYR A 233 -26.94 8.49 21.79
C TYR A 233 -28.17 7.60 21.60
N ARG A 234 -28.51 6.73 22.57
CA ARG A 234 -29.73 5.92 22.52
C ARG A 234 -30.99 6.76 22.75
N LYS A 235 -30.98 7.66 23.73
CA LYS A 235 -32.11 8.54 24.08
C LYS A 235 -32.48 9.46 22.91
N TYR A 236 -31.48 10.02 22.23
CA TYR A 236 -31.64 10.95 21.11
C TYR A 236 -31.37 10.30 19.74
N LYS A 237 -31.53 8.97 19.62
CA LYS A 237 -31.18 8.20 18.41
C LYS A 237 -31.82 8.74 17.13
N LYS A 238 -33.08 9.20 17.20
CA LYS A 238 -33.80 9.77 16.06
C LYS A 238 -33.19 11.10 15.61
N ASP A 239 -32.79 11.93 16.56
CA ASP A 239 -32.20 13.25 16.29
C ASP A 239 -30.80 13.10 15.69
N PHE A 240 -29.95 12.25 16.28
CA PHE A 240 -28.66 11.88 15.67
C PHE A 240 -28.82 11.24 14.28
N LYS A 241 -29.89 10.48 14.01
CA LYS A 241 -30.10 9.93 12.66
C LYS A 241 -30.36 11.03 11.62
N LYS A 242 -31.01 12.13 12.01
CA LYS A 242 -31.32 13.28 11.13
C LYS A 242 -30.10 14.20 10.94
N ASN A 243 -29.27 14.38 11.96
CA ASN A 243 -28.07 15.21 11.89
C ASN A 243 -26.80 14.35 11.68
N LYS A 244 -26.29 14.32 10.45
CA LYS A 244 -25.09 13.55 10.07
C LYS A 244 -23.83 14.00 10.81
N ALA A 245 -23.66 15.30 11.04
CA ALA A 245 -22.49 15.86 11.72
C ALA A 245 -22.49 15.43 13.20
N ALA A 246 -23.61 15.59 13.90
CA ALA A 246 -23.80 15.14 15.26
C ALA A 246 -23.55 13.63 15.41
N ARG A 247 -24.09 12.82 14.50
CA ARG A 247 -23.87 11.37 14.52
C ARG A 247 -22.40 10.98 14.31
N THR A 248 -21.73 11.68 13.38
CA THR A 248 -20.30 11.50 13.13
C THR A 248 -19.50 11.80 14.39
N ASN A 249 -19.75 12.94 15.03
CA ASN A 249 -19.03 13.39 16.22
C ASN A 249 -19.29 12.46 17.42
N MET A 250 -20.54 12.10 17.68
CA MET A 250 -20.91 11.19 18.78
C MET A 250 -20.28 9.79 18.63
N LEU A 251 -20.34 9.20 17.43
CA LEU A 251 -19.72 7.89 17.18
C LEU A 251 -18.19 7.97 17.28
N ASN A 252 -17.59 9.06 16.80
CA ASN A 252 -16.15 9.31 16.91
C ASN A 252 -15.72 9.47 18.38
N GLU A 253 -16.45 10.25 19.18
CA GLU A 253 -16.17 10.42 20.62
C GLU A 253 -16.20 9.08 21.36
N ILE A 254 -17.25 8.27 21.16
CA ILE A 254 -17.34 6.94 21.78
C ILE A 254 -16.19 6.05 21.31
N CYS A 255 -15.91 6.04 20.00
CA CYS A 255 -14.82 5.24 19.41
C CYS A 255 -13.45 5.64 19.98
N TRP A 256 -13.16 6.94 20.03
CA TRP A 256 -11.88 7.47 20.50
C TRP A 256 -11.68 7.17 22.00
N ARG A 257 -12.71 7.35 22.83
CA ARG A 257 -12.62 7.05 24.27
C ARG A 257 -12.43 5.56 24.54
N LEU A 258 -13.15 4.70 23.82
CA LEU A 258 -12.97 3.24 23.90
C LEU A 258 -11.51 2.85 23.56
N TRP A 259 -10.93 3.47 22.54
CA TRP A 259 -9.55 3.22 22.13
C TRP A 259 -8.52 3.79 23.11
N LYS A 260 -8.58 5.09 23.38
CA LYS A 260 -7.52 5.85 24.05
C LYS A 260 -7.61 5.83 25.57
N GLN A 261 -8.81 5.84 26.14
CA GLN A 261 -9.00 5.95 27.60
C GLN A 261 -9.32 4.60 28.24
N ALA A 262 -10.12 3.76 27.59
CA ALA A 262 -10.56 2.48 28.16
C ALA A 262 -9.78 1.26 27.63
N HIS A 263 -8.97 1.42 26.58
CA HIS A 263 -8.22 0.33 25.91
C HIS A 263 -9.09 -0.87 25.47
N ARG A 264 -10.38 -0.63 25.17
CA ARG A 264 -11.34 -1.66 24.69
C ARG A 264 -11.37 -1.67 23.16
N TYR A 265 -10.29 -2.16 22.55
CA TYR A 265 -10.11 -2.14 21.10
C TYR A 265 -11.22 -2.84 20.30
N PRO A 266 -11.73 -4.02 20.70
CA PRO A 266 -12.80 -4.69 19.94
C PRO A 266 -14.08 -3.85 19.85
N GLU A 267 -14.50 -3.24 20.96
CA GLU A 267 -15.65 -2.34 20.95
C GLU A 267 -15.39 -1.06 20.17
N SER A 268 -14.17 -0.50 20.27
CA SER A 268 -13.79 0.65 19.44
C SER A 268 -13.95 0.33 17.95
N MET A 269 -13.57 -0.87 17.50
CA MET A 269 -13.76 -1.29 16.10
C MET A 269 -15.22 -1.35 15.69
N VAL A 270 -16.13 -1.80 16.56
CA VAL A 270 -17.58 -1.75 16.28
C VAL A 270 -18.05 -0.32 16.01
N TYR A 271 -17.60 0.66 16.80
CA TYR A 271 -17.94 2.05 16.57
C TYR A 271 -17.24 2.64 15.34
N ALA A 272 -16.01 2.24 15.04
CA ALA A 272 -15.31 2.64 13.81
C ALA A 272 -16.03 2.15 12.55
N VAL A 273 -16.52 0.91 12.53
CA VAL A 273 -17.32 0.37 11.43
C VAL A 273 -18.64 1.13 11.30
N ARG A 274 -19.35 1.38 12.41
CA ARG A 274 -20.57 2.21 12.39
C ARG A 274 -20.30 3.61 11.84
N LEU A 275 -19.18 4.21 12.23
CA LEU A 275 -18.76 5.53 11.77
C LEU A 275 -18.43 5.52 10.28
N PHE A 276 -17.80 4.47 9.75
CA PHE A 276 -17.53 4.31 8.31
C PHE A 276 -18.83 4.36 7.49
N PHE A 277 -19.88 3.66 7.91
CA PHE A 277 -21.17 3.69 7.21
C PHE A 277 -21.94 5.00 7.34
N VAL A 278 -21.59 5.85 8.32
CA VAL A 278 -22.20 7.19 8.46
C VAL A 278 -21.42 8.22 7.66
N ASN A 279 -20.09 8.20 7.74
CA ASN A 279 -19.22 9.18 7.09
C ASN A 279 -17.86 8.56 6.72
N PRO A 280 -17.77 7.87 5.56
CA PRO A 280 -16.53 7.21 5.13
C PRO A 280 -15.36 8.20 4.99
N GLY A 281 -15.64 9.40 4.45
CA GLY A 281 -14.64 10.45 4.26
C GLY A 281 -14.01 10.93 5.57
N PHE A 282 -14.80 10.99 6.66
CA PHE A 282 -14.28 11.34 7.98
C PHE A 282 -13.30 10.27 8.51
N VAL A 283 -13.66 8.98 8.42
CA VAL A 283 -12.79 7.87 8.85
C VAL A 283 -11.50 7.83 8.04
N LEU A 284 -11.60 8.05 6.73
CA LEU A 284 -10.45 8.04 5.81
C LEU A 284 -9.51 9.24 5.97
N LYS A 285 -10.01 10.41 6.43
CA LYS A 285 -9.23 11.63 6.65
C LYS A 285 -8.66 11.76 8.07
N LYS A 286 -9.42 11.40 9.10
CA LYS A 286 -9.08 11.66 10.51
C LYS A 286 -8.89 10.40 11.39
N GLY A 287 -9.34 9.21 10.95
CA GLY A 287 -9.34 8.01 11.79
C GLY A 287 -7.95 7.38 12.00
N LEU A 288 -7.85 6.47 12.98
CA LEU A 288 -6.72 5.53 13.16
C LEU A 288 -6.35 4.79 11.86
N MET A 289 -7.31 4.65 10.95
CA MET A 289 -7.14 4.11 9.61
C MET A 289 -6.28 4.95 8.66
N GLY A 290 -5.90 6.20 8.99
CA GLY A 290 -4.96 6.97 8.17
C GLY A 290 -3.55 6.33 8.12
N LYS A 291 -3.10 5.71 9.22
CA LYS A 291 -1.87 4.90 9.25
C LYS A 291 -2.08 3.52 8.61
N LEU A 292 -3.21 2.86 8.91
CA LEU A 292 -3.55 1.57 8.32
C LEU A 292 -3.73 1.63 6.79
N ARG A 293 -4.22 2.76 6.24
CA ARG A 293 -4.33 3.02 4.80
C ARG A 293 -2.97 3.05 4.13
N ARG A 294 -1.95 3.60 4.79
CA ARG A 294 -0.57 3.57 4.27
C ARG A 294 -0.05 2.12 4.24
N VAL A 295 -0.27 1.36 5.30
CA VAL A 295 0.14 -0.06 5.36
C VAL A 295 -0.59 -0.90 4.32
N ILE A 296 -1.91 -0.79 4.20
CA ILE A 296 -2.71 -1.54 3.20
C ILE A 296 -2.29 -1.16 1.77
N LYS A 297 -2.07 0.13 1.48
CA LYS A 297 -1.56 0.54 0.16
C LYS A 297 -0.19 -0.04 -0.13
N TRP A 298 0.71 -0.06 0.85
CA TRP A 298 2.02 -0.70 0.73
C TRP A 298 1.90 -2.20 0.49
N LEU A 299 1.07 -2.91 1.25
CA LEU A 299 0.84 -4.35 1.07
C LEU A 299 0.24 -4.68 -0.30
N LEU A 300 -0.73 -3.89 -0.77
CA LEU A 300 -1.30 -4.05 -2.11
C LEU A 300 -0.28 -3.76 -3.22
N ALA A 301 0.58 -2.76 -3.04
CA ALA A 301 1.66 -2.47 -3.99
C ALA A 301 2.67 -3.61 -4.04
N VAL A 302 3.08 -4.16 -2.88
CA VAL A 302 3.99 -5.31 -2.81
C VAL A 302 3.37 -6.54 -3.47
N LEU A 303 2.08 -6.82 -3.21
CA LEU A 303 1.37 -7.94 -3.83
C LEU A 303 1.28 -7.78 -5.36
N LEU A 304 0.95 -6.58 -5.85
CA LEU A 304 0.88 -6.31 -7.28
C LEU A 304 2.26 -6.47 -7.95
N SER A 305 3.32 -5.96 -7.32
CA SER A 305 4.69 -6.15 -7.83
C SER A 305 5.09 -7.61 -7.87
N ALA A 306 4.76 -8.40 -6.83
CA ALA A 306 5.04 -9.83 -6.82
C ALA A 306 4.28 -10.58 -7.94
N LEU A 307 3.02 -10.22 -8.19
CA LEU A 307 2.22 -10.79 -9.29
C LEU A 307 2.80 -10.45 -10.66
N LEU A 308 3.26 -9.21 -10.87
CA LEU A 308 3.89 -8.79 -12.13
C LEU A 308 5.23 -9.51 -12.35
N LEU A 309 6.06 -9.63 -11.32
CA LEU A 309 7.32 -10.38 -11.40
C LEU A 309 7.09 -11.86 -11.70
N PHE A 310 6.07 -12.47 -11.07
CA PHE A 310 5.70 -13.85 -11.35
C PHE A 310 5.19 -14.04 -12.78
N ALA A 311 4.37 -13.12 -13.29
CA ALA A 311 3.90 -13.16 -14.68
C ALA A 311 5.05 -12.99 -15.68
N ALA A 312 6.00 -12.08 -15.40
CA ALA A 312 7.19 -11.90 -16.22
C ALA A 312 8.07 -13.16 -16.24
N TRP A 313 8.27 -13.80 -15.08
CA TRP A 313 9.02 -15.05 -14.97
C TRP A 313 8.35 -16.19 -15.75
N GLN A 314 7.02 -16.35 -15.62
CA GLN A 314 6.25 -17.33 -16.40
C GLN A 314 6.39 -17.11 -17.90
N LYS A 315 6.35 -15.85 -18.36
CA LYS A 315 6.56 -15.53 -19.78
C LYS A 315 7.96 -15.93 -20.26
N ILE A 316 9.01 -15.64 -19.49
CA ILE A 316 10.38 -16.03 -19.83
C ILE A 316 10.48 -17.55 -19.99
N GLN A 317 9.94 -18.30 -19.02
CA GLN A 317 9.93 -19.77 -19.07
C GLN A 317 9.15 -20.32 -20.28
N ALA A 318 8.01 -19.71 -20.63
CA ALA A 318 7.23 -20.11 -21.79
C ALA A 318 7.96 -19.82 -23.12
N ASP A 319 8.54 -18.63 -23.26
CA ASP A 319 9.29 -18.24 -24.46
C ASP A 319 10.52 -19.13 -24.66
N GLN A 320 11.22 -19.49 -23.57
CA GLN A 320 12.37 -20.39 -23.62
C GLN A 320 12.04 -21.78 -24.16
N ASN A 321 10.81 -22.27 -24.04
CA ASN A 321 10.44 -23.61 -24.51
C ASN A 321 9.62 -23.60 -25.81
N THR A 322 9.43 -22.42 -26.40
CA THR A 322 8.65 -22.27 -27.63
C THR A 322 9.56 -22.04 -28.82
N LEU A 323 9.68 -23.05 -29.69
CA LEU A 323 10.40 -22.95 -30.95
C LEU A 323 9.68 -21.97 -31.90
N GLU A 324 10.43 -20.98 -32.37
CA GLU A 324 10.04 -20.02 -33.39
C GLU A 324 10.66 -20.40 -34.75
N LEU A 325 9.90 -20.22 -35.83
CA LEU A 325 10.33 -20.51 -37.19
C LEU A 325 10.58 -19.19 -37.92
N SER A 326 11.78 -19.01 -38.45
CA SER A 326 12.14 -17.81 -39.22
C SER A 326 12.48 -18.20 -40.65
N PHE A 327 11.80 -17.56 -41.61
CA PHE A 327 11.95 -17.84 -43.03
C PHE A 327 12.71 -16.73 -43.73
N TYR A 328 13.80 -17.10 -44.41
CA TYR A 328 14.64 -16.22 -45.20
C TYR A 328 14.65 -16.69 -46.65
N HIS A 329 14.73 -15.73 -47.57
CA HIS A 329 14.69 -16.01 -49.00
C HIS A 329 15.98 -15.50 -49.63
N VAL A 330 16.70 -16.40 -50.29
CA VAL A 330 17.97 -16.10 -50.94
C VAL A 330 17.79 -16.31 -52.44
N LYS A 331 18.29 -15.35 -53.22
CA LYS A 331 18.26 -15.43 -54.68
C LYS A 331 19.67 -15.61 -55.21
N SER A 332 19.84 -16.54 -56.13
CA SER A 332 21.12 -16.73 -56.83
C SER A 332 20.92 -17.17 -58.26
N GLU A 333 21.69 -16.60 -59.19
CA GLU A 333 21.68 -17.00 -60.60
C GLU A 333 22.31 -18.39 -60.82
N LYS A 334 23.06 -18.88 -59.84
CA LYS A 334 23.70 -20.20 -59.87
C LYS A 334 22.75 -21.36 -59.57
N VAL A 335 21.54 -21.05 -59.09
CA VAL A 335 20.54 -22.03 -58.67
C VAL A 335 19.38 -22.04 -59.67
N LYS A 336 19.12 -23.21 -60.27
CA LYS A 336 18.07 -23.40 -61.29
C LYS A 336 16.75 -23.83 -60.67
N GLU A 337 16.77 -24.91 -59.89
CA GLU A 337 15.61 -25.38 -59.13
C GLU A 337 15.79 -25.02 -57.66
N GLY A 338 14.74 -24.51 -57.03
CA GLY A 338 14.83 -24.08 -55.64
C GLY A 338 15.11 -25.23 -54.69
N PHE A 339 15.79 -24.93 -53.58
CA PHE A 339 16.00 -25.88 -52.48
C PHE A 339 15.88 -25.19 -51.12
N ARG A 340 15.56 -25.97 -50.09
CA ARG A 340 15.35 -25.52 -48.71
C ARG A 340 16.45 -26.04 -47.80
N ILE A 341 17.03 -25.13 -47.04
CA ILE A 341 17.95 -25.43 -45.96
C ILE A 341 17.25 -25.19 -44.62
N VAL A 342 17.33 -26.13 -43.70
CA VAL A 342 16.97 -25.90 -42.30
C VAL A 342 18.25 -25.81 -41.47
N GLN A 343 18.47 -24.67 -40.83
CA GLN A 343 19.62 -24.42 -39.97
C GLN A 343 19.25 -24.57 -38.49
N LEU A 344 20.06 -25.34 -37.77
CA LEU A 344 20.05 -25.48 -36.32
C LEU A 344 21.38 -25.00 -35.73
N SER A 345 21.34 -24.34 -34.58
CA SER A 345 22.54 -23.79 -33.94
C SER A 345 22.35 -23.68 -32.44
N ASP A 346 23.45 -23.71 -31.70
CA ASP A 346 23.54 -23.34 -30.29
C ASP A 346 22.57 -24.12 -29.39
N LEU A 347 22.43 -25.45 -29.56
CA LEU A 347 21.50 -26.26 -28.76
C LEU A 347 21.88 -26.30 -27.28
N HIS A 348 23.17 -26.30 -26.94
CA HIS A 348 23.67 -26.36 -25.56
C HIS A 348 23.03 -27.48 -24.73
N LEU A 349 22.93 -28.68 -25.31
CA LEU A 349 22.31 -29.87 -24.70
C LEU A 349 20.85 -29.72 -24.28
N LYS A 350 20.16 -28.68 -24.76
CA LYS A 350 18.74 -28.52 -24.51
C LYS A 350 17.94 -29.56 -25.28
N GLU A 351 16.82 -29.99 -24.68
CA GLU A 351 15.85 -30.86 -25.33
C GLU A 351 14.51 -30.15 -25.51
N PHE A 352 13.93 -30.29 -26.71
CA PHE A 352 12.56 -29.86 -27.02
C PHE A 352 11.67 -31.10 -27.18
N GLY A 353 10.85 -31.36 -26.17
CA GLY A 353 10.19 -32.65 -26.02
C GLY A 353 11.18 -33.73 -25.55
N GLU A 354 10.65 -34.91 -25.22
CA GLU A 354 11.48 -36.05 -24.84
C GLU A 354 12.41 -36.44 -26.00
N LYS A 355 13.74 -36.48 -25.76
CA LYS A 355 14.75 -36.83 -26.78
C LYS A 355 14.73 -35.95 -28.04
N ASN A 356 14.43 -34.66 -27.87
CA ASN A 356 14.29 -33.69 -28.96
C ASN A 356 13.18 -33.99 -29.98
N ARG A 357 12.21 -34.84 -29.63
CA ARG A 357 11.14 -35.24 -30.54
C ARG A 357 10.38 -34.06 -31.14
N ASP A 358 10.04 -33.04 -30.35
CA ASP A 358 9.26 -31.89 -30.85
C ASP A 358 10.08 -31.04 -31.84
N LEU A 359 11.40 -30.97 -31.66
CA LEU A 359 12.31 -30.31 -32.59
C LEU A 359 12.39 -31.11 -33.90
N VAL A 360 12.63 -32.41 -33.82
CA VAL A 360 12.75 -33.30 -35.00
C VAL A 360 11.45 -33.31 -35.81
N GLU A 361 10.29 -33.42 -35.16
CA GLU A 361 8.98 -33.38 -35.84
C GLU A 361 8.77 -32.05 -36.59
N ARG A 362 9.19 -30.92 -36.01
CA ARG A 362 9.12 -29.61 -36.67
C ARG A 362 10.07 -29.52 -37.85
N VAL A 363 11.31 -29.99 -37.72
CA VAL A 363 12.29 -30.01 -38.82
C VAL A 363 11.78 -30.87 -39.97
N ASN A 364 11.28 -32.08 -39.68
CA ASN A 364 10.73 -32.97 -40.70
C ASN A 364 9.52 -32.36 -41.43
N ALA A 365 8.64 -31.68 -40.69
CA ALA A 365 7.46 -31.01 -41.27
C ALA A 365 7.82 -29.86 -42.22
N LEU A 366 9.04 -29.31 -42.16
CA LEU A 366 9.53 -28.28 -43.06
C LEU A 366 10.05 -28.84 -44.39
N SER A 367 10.22 -30.17 -44.48
CA SER A 367 10.72 -30.89 -45.66
C SER A 367 12.01 -30.27 -46.22
N PRO A 368 13.10 -30.21 -45.43
CA PRO A 368 14.39 -29.69 -45.89
C PRO A 368 15.00 -30.59 -46.96
N ASP A 369 15.67 -29.98 -47.94
CA ASP A 369 16.59 -30.71 -48.81
C ASP A 369 17.95 -30.91 -48.11
N ILE A 370 18.37 -29.93 -47.28
CA ILE A 370 19.61 -29.98 -46.50
C ILE A 370 19.33 -29.53 -45.06
N ILE A 371 19.95 -30.18 -44.08
CA ILE A 371 20.03 -29.68 -42.70
C ILE A 371 21.46 -29.18 -42.43
N ALA A 372 21.57 -27.94 -41.99
CA ALA A 372 22.84 -27.31 -41.61
C ALA A 372 22.92 -27.13 -40.10
N VAL A 373 23.99 -27.61 -39.47
CA VAL A 373 24.25 -27.41 -38.04
C VAL A 373 25.47 -26.51 -37.87
N THR A 374 25.26 -25.34 -37.27
CA THR A 374 26.28 -24.28 -37.16
C THR A 374 26.91 -24.17 -35.78
N GLY A 375 27.11 -25.31 -35.11
CA GLY A 375 27.90 -25.42 -33.88
C GLY A 375 27.16 -25.14 -32.57
N ASP A 376 27.88 -25.28 -31.47
CA ASP A 376 27.44 -25.07 -30.09
C ASP A 376 26.25 -25.96 -29.67
N MET A 377 26.23 -27.20 -30.16
CA MET A 377 25.21 -28.17 -29.79
C MET A 377 25.50 -28.81 -28.41
N ASN A 378 26.79 -28.94 -28.05
CA ASN A 378 27.24 -29.39 -26.72
C ASN A 378 27.51 -28.21 -25.78
N MET A 379 27.67 -28.51 -24.49
CA MET A 379 28.24 -27.59 -23.52
C MET A 379 29.76 -27.78 -23.41
N GLU A 380 30.52 -26.69 -23.36
CA GLU A 380 31.95 -26.72 -23.08
C GLU A 380 32.22 -27.50 -21.78
N HIS A 381 33.28 -28.33 -21.76
CA HIS A 381 33.65 -29.15 -20.62
C HIS A 381 32.64 -30.26 -20.27
N ASN A 382 31.79 -30.69 -21.21
CA ASN A 382 30.84 -31.78 -20.99
C ASN A 382 31.15 -33.01 -21.86
N ASP A 383 31.54 -34.11 -21.20
CA ASP A 383 31.84 -35.38 -21.86
C ASP A 383 30.58 -36.23 -22.14
N ASP A 384 29.43 -35.84 -21.59
CA ASP A 384 28.15 -36.48 -21.85
C ASP A 384 27.33 -35.70 -22.89
N TYR A 385 27.63 -35.99 -24.16
CA TYR A 385 26.99 -35.39 -25.33
C TYR A 385 25.95 -36.32 -25.99
N HIS A 386 25.34 -37.25 -25.24
CA HIS A 386 24.36 -38.19 -25.80
C HIS A 386 23.16 -37.48 -26.44
N VAL A 387 22.72 -36.33 -25.91
CA VAL A 387 21.64 -35.50 -26.46
C VAL A 387 21.98 -35.05 -27.89
N VAL A 388 23.23 -34.69 -28.15
CA VAL A 388 23.72 -34.29 -29.49
C VAL A 388 23.70 -35.50 -30.42
N LEU A 389 24.23 -36.64 -29.99
CA LEU A 389 24.27 -37.86 -30.80
C LEU A 389 22.87 -38.37 -31.14
N ASP A 390 21.95 -38.38 -30.17
CA ASP A 390 20.57 -38.80 -30.35
C ASP A 390 19.81 -37.87 -31.30
N LEU A 391 20.07 -36.57 -31.24
CA LEU A 391 19.51 -35.61 -32.21
C LEU A 391 20.09 -35.85 -33.61
N CYS A 392 21.41 -35.95 -33.77
CA CYS A 392 22.05 -36.18 -35.06
C CYS A 392 21.53 -37.45 -35.75
N ARG A 393 21.39 -38.56 -35.02
CA ARG A 393 20.81 -39.81 -35.55
C ARG A 393 19.38 -39.63 -36.06
N GLN A 394 18.57 -38.80 -35.41
CA GLN A 394 17.20 -38.52 -35.85
C GLN A 394 17.18 -37.57 -37.07
N LEU A 395 18.10 -36.61 -37.16
CA LEU A 395 18.14 -35.65 -38.27
C LEU A 395 18.61 -36.30 -39.59
N VAL A 396 19.58 -37.21 -39.54
CA VAL A 396 20.06 -37.93 -40.74
C VAL A 396 19.01 -38.88 -41.32
N GLU A 397 17.97 -39.24 -40.55
CA GLU A 397 16.82 -39.98 -41.07
C GLU A 397 15.88 -39.11 -41.94
N ILE A 398 16.00 -37.77 -41.85
CA ILE A 398 15.19 -36.83 -42.63
C ILE A 398 15.86 -36.53 -43.98
N THR A 399 17.10 -36.03 -43.95
CA THR A 399 17.93 -35.71 -45.13
C THR A 399 19.41 -35.60 -44.71
N ASP A 400 20.30 -35.31 -45.65
CA ASP A 400 21.71 -35.10 -45.40
C ASP A 400 21.95 -33.92 -44.43
N VAL A 401 22.79 -34.17 -43.42
CA VAL A 401 23.11 -33.22 -42.35
C VAL A 401 24.57 -32.82 -42.46
N TYR A 402 24.83 -31.52 -42.58
CA TYR A 402 26.17 -30.95 -42.61
C TYR A 402 26.44 -30.15 -41.35
N TYR A 403 27.59 -30.39 -40.73
CA TYR A 403 27.86 -29.92 -39.38
C TYR A 403 29.22 -29.23 -39.29
N VAL A 404 29.24 -28.03 -38.72
CA VAL A 404 30.44 -27.32 -38.29
C VAL A 404 30.41 -27.16 -36.76
N MET A 405 31.57 -27.29 -36.11
CA MET A 405 31.70 -27.17 -34.65
C MET A 405 31.73 -25.70 -34.21
N GLY A 406 31.14 -25.39 -33.05
CA GLY A 406 31.27 -24.09 -32.39
C GLY A 406 32.41 -24.10 -31.37
N ASN A 407 32.61 -23.00 -30.63
CA ASN A 407 33.66 -22.95 -29.59
C ASN A 407 33.46 -24.03 -28.54
N HIS A 408 32.21 -24.36 -28.19
CA HIS A 408 31.93 -25.31 -27.12
C HIS A 408 32.47 -26.70 -27.47
N GLU A 409 32.17 -27.21 -28.66
CA GLU A 409 32.70 -28.51 -29.07
C GLU A 409 34.18 -28.46 -29.43
N LEU A 410 34.68 -27.31 -29.93
CA LEU A 410 36.10 -27.16 -30.27
C LEU A 410 37.01 -27.22 -29.05
N VAL A 411 36.61 -26.65 -27.91
CA VAL A 411 37.37 -26.82 -26.66
C VAL A 411 37.46 -28.30 -26.29
N ASP A 412 36.34 -29.03 -26.35
CA ASP A 412 36.33 -30.45 -26.01
C ASP A 412 37.13 -31.29 -27.00
N TYR A 413 37.13 -30.96 -28.30
CA TYR A 413 37.89 -31.68 -29.32
C TYR A 413 39.37 -31.29 -29.34
N ALA A 414 39.70 -30.02 -29.50
CA ALA A 414 41.06 -29.56 -29.73
C ALA A 414 41.89 -29.48 -28.45
N HIS A 415 41.29 -28.99 -27.35
CA HIS A 415 42.02 -28.83 -26.08
C HIS A 415 41.96 -30.08 -25.21
N ARG A 416 40.77 -30.69 -25.10
CA ARG A 416 40.56 -31.87 -24.23
C ARG A 416 40.70 -33.21 -24.96
N LYS A 417 40.78 -33.21 -26.30
CA LYS A 417 40.98 -34.42 -27.13
C LYS A 417 39.91 -35.48 -26.91
N THR A 418 38.66 -35.06 -26.73
CA THR A 418 37.52 -35.98 -26.66
C THR A 418 37.19 -36.57 -28.04
N GLY A 419 36.41 -37.66 -28.05
CA GLY A 419 35.95 -38.32 -29.27
C GLY A 419 34.74 -37.66 -29.94
N ILE A 420 34.30 -36.48 -29.47
CA ILE A 420 33.02 -35.87 -29.86
C ILE A 420 32.84 -35.73 -31.38
N ARG A 421 33.87 -35.29 -32.09
CA ARG A 421 33.85 -35.18 -33.56
C ARG A 421 33.59 -36.54 -34.21
N ASP A 422 34.44 -37.52 -33.90
CA ASP A 422 34.37 -38.85 -34.50
C ASP A 422 33.05 -39.54 -34.16
N ASP A 423 32.51 -39.29 -32.96
CA ASP A 423 31.25 -39.87 -32.52
C ASP A 423 30.04 -39.22 -33.20
N ILE A 424 30.07 -37.91 -33.46
CA ILE A 424 29.07 -37.23 -34.30
C ILE A 424 29.15 -37.74 -35.73
N GLU A 425 30.34 -37.84 -36.31
CA GLU A 425 30.54 -38.33 -37.69
C GLU A 425 30.00 -39.77 -37.86
N LYS A 426 30.20 -40.64 -36.87
CA LYS A 426 29.64 -42.01 -36.84
C LYS A 426 28.11 -42.05 -36.85
N THR A 427 27.42 -40.96 -36.57
CA THR A 427 25.95 -40.91 -36.69
C THR A 427 25.47 -40.83 -38.14
N GLY A 428 26.37 -40.52 -39.09
CA GLY A 428 26.05 -40.32 -40.51
C GLY A 428 26.05 -38.85 -40.94
N VAL A 429 26.40 -37.94 -40.04
CA VAL A 429 26.55 -36.50 -40.31
C VAL A 429 27.82 -36.23 -41.10
N HIS A 430 27.74 -35.32 -42.08
CA HIS A 430 28.88 -34.79 -42.83
C HIS A 430 29.59 -33.71 -42.00
N MET A 431 30.70 -34.07 -41.36
CA MET A 431 31.50 -33.15 -40.56
C MET A 431 32.41 -32.29 -41.44
N LEU A 432 32.14 -30.99 -41.49
CA LEU A 432 32.92 -30.03 -42.27
C LEU A 432 33.94 -29.32 -41.38
N PHE A 433 35.19 -29.76 -41.44
CA PHE A 433 36.30 -29.25 -40.63
C PHE A 433 37.34 -28.57 -41.51
N ASN A 434 37.20 -27.25 -41.75
CA ASN A 434 38.00 -26.49 -42.72
C ASN A 434 38.09 -27.25 -44.07
N HIS A 435 36.93 -27.75 -44.50
CA HIS A 435 36.75 -28.64 -45.63
C HIS A 435 35.48 -28.27 -46.38
N ALA A 436 35.44 -28.61 -47.68
CA ALA A 436 34.28 -28.43 -48.52
C ALA A 436 34.00 -29.68 -49.35
N GLU A 437 32.72 -29.95 -49.54
CA GLU A 437 32.20 -31.05 -50.34
C GLU A 437 31.40 -30.48 -51.52
N MET A 438 31.49 -31.14 -52.67
CA MET A 438 30.63 -30.86 -53.82
C MET A 438 29.42 -31.78 -53.76
N ILE A 439 28.23 -31.19 -53.73
CA ILE A 439 26.97 -31.91 -53.54
C ILE A 439 25.97 -31.51 -54.62
N GLN A 440 25.04 -32.41 -54.93
CA GLN A 440 23.95 -32.14 -55.87
C GLN A 440 22.61 -32.11 -55.14
N VAL A 441 21.91 -30.97 -55.22
CA VAL A 441 20.56 -30.82 -54.63
C VAL A 441 19.63 -30.23 -55.67
N ASN A 442 18.54 -30.93 -55.97
CA ASN A 442 17.57 -30.57 -57.02
C ASN A 442 18.26 -30.21 -58.37
N GLY A 443 19.31 -30.96 -58.73
CA GLY A 443 20.07 -30.74 -59.96
C GLY A 443 21.02 -29.53 -59.96
N ASN A 444 21.19 -28.85 -58.83
CA ASN A 444 22.18 -27.77 -58.64
C ASN A 444 23.47 -28.32 -58.05
N GLU A 445 24.62 -27.85 -58.54
CA GLU A 445 25.93 -28.09 -57.92
C GLU A 445 26.13 -27.06 -56.80
N ILE A 446 26.40 -27.55 -55.59
CA ILE A 446 26.63 -26.72 -54.40
C ILE A 446 27.99 -27.10 -53.82
N CYS A 447 28.84 -26.09 -53.61
CA CYS A 447 30.07 -26.23 -52.84
C CYS A 447 29.77 -25.87 -51.38
N ILE A 448 29.48 -26.88 -50.56
CA ILE A 448 29.22 -26.70 -49.14
C ILE A 448 30.53 -26.76 -48.36
N GLY A 449 30.84 -25.70 -47.61
CA GLY A 449 32.08 -25.56 -46.85
C GLY A 449 31.81 -25.36 -45.37
N GLY A 450 32.75 -25.80 -44.52
CA GLY A 450 32.71 -25.55 -43.07
C GLY A 450 33.98 -24.89 -42.56
N LEU A 451 33.84 -23.73 -41.92
CA LEU A 451 34.93 -23.01 -41.25
C LEU A 451 34.71 -23.05 -39.73
N ILE A 452 35.62 -23.67 -39.01
CA ILE A 452 35.46 -23.96 -37.57
C ILE A 452 36.18 -22.97 -36.64
N ASN A 453 37.28 -22.37 -37.06
CA ASN A 453 38.16 -21.63 -36.14
C ASN A 453 37.51 -20.33 -35.65
N GLU A 454 37.97 -19.81 -34.52
CA GLU A 454 37.69 -18.42 -34.12
C GLU A 454 38.41 -17.43 -35.06
N PRO A 455 37.86 -16.23 -35.31
CA PRO A 455 38.45 -15.24 -36.22
C PRO A 455 39.93 -14.93 -35.93
N TYR A 456 40.30 -14.76 -34.66
CA TYR A 456 41.70 -14.48 -34.29
C TYR A 456 42.67 -15.64 -34.60
N ASN A 457 42.14 -16.87 -34.75
CA ASN A 457 42.84 -18.12 -35.03
C ASN A 457 42.75 -18.54 -36.51
N TYR A 458 42.16 -17.69 -37.35
CA TYR A 458 41.87 -17.97 -38.76
C TYR A 458 43.08 -18.44 -39.57
N VAL A 459 44.24 -17.81 -39.37
CA VAL A 459 45.47 -18.15 -40.10
C VAL A 459 46.17 -19.36 -39.48
N GLU A 460 46.31 -19.39 -38.15
CA GLU A 460 47.12 -20.37 -37.42
C GLU A 460 46.64 -21.81 -37.64
N TYR A 461 45.31 -22.00 -37.63
CA TYR A 461 44.70 -23.33 -37.73
C TYR A 461 44.12 -23.63 -39.12
N GLY A 462 44.67 -23.00 -40.17
CA GLY A 462 44.43 -23.38 -41.56
C GLY A 462 43.14 -22.86 -42.20
N GLY A 463 42.34 -22.05 -41.50
CA GLY A 463 41.11 -21.45 -42.03
C GLY A 463 41.35 -20.60 -43.28
N LYS A 464 42.40 -19.76 -43.27
CA LYS A 464 42.80 -18.97 -44.45
C LYS A 464 43.10 -19.85 -45.66
N LYS A 465 43.87 -20.92 -45.46
CA LYS A 465 44.26 -21.83 -46.55
C LYS A 465 43.02 -22.50 -47.15
N PHE A 466 42.10 -22.94 -46.31
CA PHE A 466 40.82 -23.50 -46.73
C PHE A 466 40.02 -22.47 -47.56
N MET A 467 39.84 -21.26 -47.05
CA MET A 467 39.06 -20.23 -47.75
C MET A 467 39.69 -19.84 -49.08
N ASP A 468 41.02 -19.70 -49.17
CA ASP A 468 41.74 -19.41 -50.43
C ASP A 468 41.50 -20.46 -51.53
N GLU A 469 41.16 -21.70 -51.14
CA GLU A 469 40.80 -22.80 -52.04
C GLU A 469 39.29 -22.84 -52.31
N TYR A 470 38.47 -22.75 -51.26
CA TYR A 470 37.01 -22.77 -51.31
C TYR A 470 36.42 -21.73 -52.27
N VAL A 471 36.92 -20.49 -52.21
CA VAL A 471 36.39 -19.38 -53.03
C VAL A 471 36.66 -19.55 -54.54
N ARG A 472 37.48 -20.52 -54.95
CA ARG A 472 37.78 -20.81 -56.36
C ARG A 472 36.66 -21.61 -57.05
N SER A 473 35.75 -22.20 -56.30
CA SER A 473 34.57 -22.85 -56.89
C SER A 473 33.68 -21.78 -57.53
N GLU A 474 33.26 -22.02 -58.78
CA GLU A 474 32.31 -21.16 -59.49
C GLU A 474 30.84 -21.51 -59.15
N ASP A 475 30.63 -22.66 -58.51
CA ASP A 475 29.32 -23.15 -58.10
C ASP A 475 28.73 -22.33 -56.95
N PHE A 476 27.50 -22.68 -56.54
CA PHE A 476 26.83 -22.02 -55.42
C PHE A 476 27.55 -22.37 -54.11
N LYS A 477 28.15 -21.36 -53.47
CA LYS A 477 28.95 -21.52 -52.25
C LYS A 477 28.09 -21.30 -51.01
N LEU A 478 27.81 -22.41 -50.32
CA LEU A 478 27.17 -22.43 -49.01
C LEU A 478 28.23 -22.62 -47.92
N LEU A 479 28.47 -21.60 -47.11
CA LEU A 479 29.45 -21.65 -46.01
C LEU A 479 28.74 -21.82 -44.67
N LEU A 480 29.09 -22.87 -43.93
CA LEU A 480 28.74 -23.04 -42.53
C LEU A 480 29.88 -22.51 -41.67
N VAL A 481 29.60 -21.56 -40.80
CA VAL A 481 30.60 -20.95 -39.92
C VAL A 481 29.95 -20.50 -38.63
N HIS A 482 30.49 -20.85 -37.47
CA HIS A 482 29.84 -20.51 -36.21
C HIS A 482 29.80 -19.00 -35.94
N TYR A 483 30.93 -18.31 -36.20
CA TYR A 483 31.15 -16.89 -35.89
C TYR A 483 30.71 -15.95 -37.02
N PRO A 484 29.66 -15.14 -36.87
CA PRO A 484 29.34 -14.10 -37.84
C PRO A 484 30.38 -12.97 -37.88
N GLU A 485 31.22 -12.84 -36.85
CA GLU A 485 32.29 -11.84 -36.75
C GLU A 485 33.29 -11.92 -37.90
N TYR A 486 33.44 -13.09 -38.54
CA TYR A 486 34.23 -13.24 -39.77
C TYR A 486 33.83 -12.27 -40.89
N PHE A 487 32.54 -11.94 -40.98
CA PHE A 487 32.02 -11.02 -41.99
C PHE A 487 32.16 -9.55 -41.60
N MET A 488 32.74 -9.25 -40.44
CA MET A 488 33.21 -7.91 -40.06
C MET A 488 34.71 -7.74 -40.30
N GLY A 489 35.38 -8.75 -40.87
CA GLY A 489 36.83 -8.78 -40.99
C GLY A 489 37.29 -9.68 -42.14
N GLU A 490 37.82 -10.87 -41.81
CA GLU A 490 38.58 -11.71 -42.74
C GLU A 490 37.78 -12.20 -43.95
N LEU A 491 36.45 -12.30 -43.84
CA LEU A 491 35.56 -12.74 -44.91
C LEU A 491 34.69 -11.63 -45.50
N GLU A 492 34.87 -10.36 -45.09
CA GLU A 492 34.03 -9.24 -45.53
C GLU A 492 33.96 -9.13 -47.06
N ASP A 493 35.08 -9.31 -47.77
CA ASP A 493 35.19 -9.21 -49.23
C ASP A 493 35.27 -10.57 -49.94
N MET A 494 35.05 -11.67 -49.23
CA MET A 494 35.14 -13.01 -49.82
C MET A 494 33.84 -13.33 -50.60
N PRO A 495 33.94 -13.90 -51.81
CA PRO A 495 32.76 -14.15 -52.65
C PRO A 495 32.02 -15.41 -52.20
N VAL A 496 31.25 -15.33 -51.10
CA VAL A 496 30.42 -16.44 -50.59
C VAL A 496 28.97 -16.17 -50.97
N ASP A 497 28.26 -17.14 -51.56
CA ASP A 497 26.88 -16.89 -52.02
C ASP A 497 25.89 -16.87 -50.83
N LEU A 498 26.06 -17.78 -49.87
CA LEU A 498 25.28 -17.86 -48.64
C LEU A 498 26.13 -18.37 -47.48
N ALA A 499 26.13 -17.65 -46.36
CA ALA A 499 26.75 -18.07 -45.11
C ALA A 499 25.70 -18.24 -44.01
N LEU A 500 25.82 -19.32 -43.24
CA LEU A 500 24.95 -19.63 -42.11
C LEU A 500 25.76 -19.59 -40.82
N CYS A 501 25.33 -18.76 -39.88
CA CYS A 501 26.04 -18.45 -38.64
C CYS A 501 25.20 -18.66 -37.37
N GLY A 502 25.89 -18.86 -36.24
CA GLY A 502 25.32 -19.03 -34.90
C GLY A 502 25.91 -18.03 -33.90
N HIS A 503 26.26 -18.52 -32.70
CA HIS A 503 27.13 -17.90 -31.69
C HIS A 503 26.52 -16.72 -30.90
N THR A 504 25.73 -15.88 -31.56
CA THR A 504 25.29 -14.59 -31.01
C THR A 504 24.10 -14.70 -30.05
N HIS A 505 23.47 -15.87 -29.99
CA HIS A 505 22.32 -16.16 -29.14
C HIS A 505 21.19 -15.13 -29.24
N GLY A 506 20.99 -14.48 -30.39
CA GLY A 506 19.95 -13.45 -30.52
C GLY A 506 20.18 -12.17 -29.73
N GLY A 507 21.38 -11.99 -29.17
CA GLY A 507 21.71 -10.91 -28.25
C GLY A 507 21.19 -11.11 -26.81
N ILE A 508 20.88 -12.36 -26.42
CA ILE A 508 20.37 -12.85 -25.12
C ILE A 508 19.04 -12.20 -24.69
N VAL A 509 19.06 -10.90 -24.42
CA VAL A 509 17.91 -10.06 -24.12
C VAL A 509 17.56 -9.24 -25.35
N ARG A 510 16.30 -9.30 -25.78
CA ARG A 510 15.80 -8.55 -26.93
C ARG A 510 14.79 -7.51 -26.50
N LEU A 511 15.01 -6.28 -26.94
CA LEU A 511 14.10 -5.17 -26.75
C LEU A 511 13.26 -4.95 -28.01
N PRO A 512 11.94 -4.76 -27.88
CA PRO A 512 11.09 -4.43 -29.02
C PRO A 512 11.66 -3.24 -29.81
N TYR A 513 11.71 -3.37 -31.13
CA TYR A 513 12.21 -2.35 -32.09
C TYR A 513 13.71 -2.05 -32.06
N ILE A 514 14.45 -2.46 -31.02
CA ILE A 514 15.90 -2.23 -30.90
C ILE A 514 16.70 -3.48 -31.27
N GLY A 515 16.16 -4.67 -31.00
CA GLY A 515 16.85 -5.94 -31.26
C GLY A 515 17.63 -6.46 -30.05
N GLY A 516 18.68 -7.25 -30.31
CA GLY A 516 19.53 -7.83 -29.28
C GLY A 516 20.35 -6.80 -28.51
N VAL A 517 20.47 -6.98 -27.20
CA VAL A 517 21.13 -6.01 -26.32
C VAL A 517 22.59 -6.37 -26.08
N TYR A 518 22.95 -7.66 -26.05
CA TYR A 518 24.31 -8.09 -25.73
C TYR A 518 24.67 -9.42 -26.38
N ALA A 519 25.82 -9.48 -27.05
CA ALA A 519 26.45 -10.74 -27.51
C ALA A 519 27.89 -10.80 -26.98
N THR A 520 28.38 -12.01 -26.69
CA THR A 520 29.64 -12.23 -25.96
C THR A 520 30.84 -11.52 -26.62
N GLU A 521 31.01 -11.69 -27.92
CA GLU A 521 32.17 -11.15 -28.66
C GLU A 521 31.95 -9.74 -29.21
N GLN A 522 30.70 -9.32 -29.39
CA GLN A 522 30.35 -8.01 -29.97
C GLN A 522 30.00 -6.94 -28.91
N GLY A 523 29.77 -7.33 -27.65
CA GLY A 523 29.41 -6.41 -26.57
C GLY A 523 27.96 -5.92 -26.64
N PHE A 524 27.72 -4.67 -26.25
CA PHE A 524 26.38 -4.08 -26.19
C PHE A 524 25.90 -3.56 -27.56
N PHE A 525 24.64 -3.85 -27.88
CA PHE A 525 23.98 -3.53 -29.16
C PHE A 525 24.73 -4.06 -30.38
N PRO A 526 24.83 -5.40 -30.50
CA PRO A 526 25.62 -6.03 -31.56
C PRO A 526 24.99 -5.81 -32.94
N PRO A 527 25.80 -5.57 -33.98
CA PRO A 527 25.28 -5.45 -35.36
C PRO A 527 24.78 -6.79 -35.92
N PHE A 528 25.38 -7.93 -35.55
CA PHE A 528 24.92 -9.26 -35.97
C PHE A 528 24.36 -10.01 -34.77
N THR A 529 23.03 -10.07 -34.65
CA THR A 529 22.34 -10.84 -33.59
C THR A 529 21.33 -11.85 -34.11
N GLU A 530 20.75 -11.61 -35.28
CA GLU A 530 19.83 -12.53 -35.95
C GLU A 530 19.66 -12.08 -37.39
N GLY A 531 19.01 -12.90 -38.20
CA GLY A 531 18.43 -12.46 -39.47
C GLY A 531 19.39 -12.51 -40.63
N GLN A 532 18.88 -12.07 -41.78
CA GLN A 532 19.61 -12.00 -43.03
C GLN A 532 20.30 -10.64 -43.16
N HIS A 533 21.60 -10.67 -43.46
CA HIS A 533 22.47 -9.53 -43.69
C HIS A 533 23.12 -9.65 -45.06
N GLU A 534 23.42 -8.52 -45.67
CA GLU A 534 24.15 -8.46 -46.94
C GLU A 534 25.51 -7.79 -46.69
N VAL A 535 26.59 -8.51 -46.95
CA VAL A 535 27.97 -8.08 -46.71
C VAL A 535 28.74 -8.21 -48.02
N ASN A 536 28.98 -7.09 -48.69
CA ASN A 536 29.71 -6.96 -49.96
C ASN A 536 29.39 -8.07 -51.01
N GLY A 537 28.10 -8.41 -51.15
CA GLY A 537 27.60 -9.40 -52.10
C GLY A 537 27.41 -10.81 -51.54
N SER A 538 27.83 -11.06 -50.30
CA SER A 538 27.53 -12.28 -49.55
C SER A 538 26.24 -12.13 -48.75
N VAL A 539 25.38 -13.14 -48.77
CA VAL A 539 24.22 -13.21 -47.88
C VAL A 539 24.61 -13.97 -46.61
N VAL A 540 24.50 -13.33 -45.45
CA VAL A 540 24.86 -13.90 -44.15
C VAL A 540 23.61 -14.03 -43.30
N ILE A 541 23.25 -15.25 -42.91
CA ILE A 541 22.11 -15.52 -42.04
C ILE A 541 22.61 -15.91 -40.66
N VAL A 542 22.21 -15.13 -39.66
CA VAL A 542 22.60 -15.34 -38.27
C VAL A 542 21.42 -15.93 -37.50
N SER A 543 21.62 -17.12 -36.94
CA SER A 543 20.64 -17.77 -36.07
C SER A 543 20.67 -17.19 -34.66
N ARG A 544 19.50 -17.06 -34.04
CA ARG A 544 19.39 -16.78 -32.60
C ARG A 544 19.75 -17.98 -31.72
N GLY A 545 19.90 -19.16 -32.32
CA GLY A 545 20.20 -20.39 -31.61
C GLY A 545 19.02 -20.98 -30.83
N LEU A 546 19.14 -22.24 -30.43
CA LEU A 546 18.09 -23.02 -29.79
C LEU A 546 18.16 -22.99 -28.25
N GLY A 547 19.37 -23.05 -27.70
CA GLY A 547 19.67 -23.24 -26.29
C GLY A 547 20.18 -21.99 -25.59
N GLU A 548 20.68 -22.21 -24.38
CA GLU A 548 21.27 -21.20 -23.51
C GLU A 548 22.54 -21.76 -22.86
N SER A 549 23.65 -21.05 -23.00
CA SER A 549 24.92 -21.33 -22.30
C SER A 549 25.20 -20.34 -21.16
N HIS A 550 24.39 -19.27 -21.05
CA HIS A 550 24.64 -18.15 -20.15
C HIS A 550 23.82 -18.20 -18.86
N LYS A 551 24.30 -17.50 -17.81
CA LYS A 551 23.58 -17.35 -16.53
C LYS A 551 22.33 -16.48 -16.59
N ILE A 552 22.22 -15.66 -17.65
CA ILE A 552 21.09 -14.74 -17.85
C ILE A 552 20.09 -15.45 -18.77
N PRO A 553 18.81 -15.59 -18.36
CA PRO A 553 17.80 -16.22 -19.20
C PRO A 553 17.54 -15.38 -20.45
N ARG A 554 17.19 -16.03 -21.56
CA ARG A 554 16.72 -15.33 -22.77
C ARG A 554 15.43 -14.57 -22.49
N ILE A 555 15.39 -13.28 -22.82
CA ILE A 555 14.20 -12.42 -22.62
C ILE A 555 13.72 -11.91 -23.97
N ASN A 556 12.46 -12.19 -24.34
CA ASN A 556 11.87 -11.92 -25.65
C ASN A 556 12.70 -12.47 -26.82
N ASN A 557 13.42 -13.56 -26.58
CA ASN A 557 14.36 -14.15 -27.51
C ASN A 557 14.15 -15.65 -27.55
N LYS A 558 13.15 -16.06 -28.33
CA LYS A 558 12.75 -17.47 -28.42
C LYS A 558 13.81 -18.29 -29.15
N PRO A 559 13.97 -19.57 -28.79
CA PRO A 559 14.69 -20.54 -29.61
C PRO A 559 14.23 -20.52 -31.06
N GLU A 560 15.16 -20.53 -31.98
CA GLU A 560 14.88 -20.34 -33.41
C GLU A 560 15.31 -21.55 -34.24
N ILE A 561 14.43 -21.98 -35.13
CA ILE A 561 14.78 -22.80 -36.29
C ILE A 561 14.79 -21.85 -37.49
N VAL A 562 15.92 -21.82 -38.19
CA VAL A 562 16.12 -20.99 -39.37
C VAL A 562 15.79 -21.80 -40.61
N ILE A 563 14.96 -21.26 -41.49
CA ILE A 563 14.57 -21.85 -42.77
C ILE A 563 15.06 -20.91 -43.86
N VAL A 564 15.88 -21.42 -44.77
CA VAL A 564 16.44 -20.67 -45.89
C VAL A 564 15.97 -21.29 -47.17
N ASP A 565 15.15 -20.53 -47.89
CA ASP A 565 14.57 -20.89 -49.16
C ASP A 565 15.40 -20.24 -50.27
N VAL A 566 16.20 -21.04 -50.98
CA VAL A 566 17.07 -20.58 -52.07
C VAL A 566 16.33 -20.78 -53.39
N ASN A 567 15.96 -19.68 -54.06
CA ASN A 567 15.11 -19.70 -55.27
C ASN A 567 13.82 -20.55 -55.13
N TRP A 568 13.31 -20.74 -53.92
CA TRP A 568 12.03 -21.39 -53.65
C TRP A 568 10.89 -20.40 -53.91
N TYR A 569 9.85 -20.80 -54.64
CA TYR A 569 8.71 -19.95 -55.04
C TYR A 569 7.38 -20.44 -54.50
#